data_AF-A0A9W7W7I9-F1
#
_entry.id   AF-A0A9W7W7I9-F1
#
_cell.length_a   1.000
_cell.length_b   1.000
_cell.length_c   1.000
_cell.angle_alpha   90.00
_cell.angle_beta   90.00
_cell.angle_gamma   90.00
#
_symmetry.space_group_name_H-M   'P 1'
#
loop_
_entity.id
_entity.type
_entity.pdbx_description
1 polymer ?
#
loop_
_entity_poly.entity_id
_entity_poly.type
_entity_poly.pdbx_seq_one_letter_code
_entity_poly.pdbx_strand_id
1 'polypeptide(L)'
;MEMNSTAVESPEPVRQAIIPHEYRAFQDVFSKRLATELPPHRPWDCAIELLPGAIMPKGHIYPLSILEKKATEEYVTETMQQDFIQPSTSPAASSFVGKKDRGLRPCIDYRTLNAHTKRLAYPLPLVPAVLEQLRHATIFSKLDLRSAYNLIRVKPGDEWKMAFITPTGHYEYKVMPFGLVNSPAIFQNLMNEIFRDLLGKFVIVYINDILIFSRSYKEQIQQVTDILKRLRRHHLYLKLEKCQFHRTTIHFLGYVISHNTVRMDQRKELKMAKADALSRQHYLLPDTSTPSPILSPKVFINPIIWKADEEIAGFRDSALPGGPEEPGVAAEPPPPPPLDPSQQVYRVESILDSRRTDTENRTTFIQDSSVSEVLSDENENFSQQIPAGPESTFTERLIVSGSDQSLSVYVGEDVTLNCSVDSHIPPEHFEEVSWKTDKDEHITVLLYESNKIHPDSSDERYRDRVEFFSDEIHRGNFSLRLKRVRTEDKGLYMCHVFAGRFSDNTTIVLQQPGEFKVI
;
A
#
# COMPACT_ATOMS: atom_id res chain seq x y z
N MET A 1 9.28 -36.89 -10.53
CA MET A 1 9.99 -35.96 -9.62
C MET A 1 9.02 -34.87 -9.23
N GLU A 2 8.39 -35.02 -8.06
CA GLU A 2 7.60 -33.94 -7.46
C GLU A 2 8.57 -32.88 -6.97
N MET A 3 8.59 -31.71 -7.61
CA MET A 3 9.31 -30.56 -7.07
C MET A 3 8.46 -29.96 -5.94
N ASN A 4 8.93 -30.13 -4.72
CA ASN A 4 8.42 -29.47 -3.52
C ASN A 4 8.58 -27.94 -3.64
N SER A 5 7.85 -27.19 -2.81
CA SER A 5 7.73 -25.73 -2.85
C SER A 5 9.07 -25.01 -3.05
N THR A 6 9.17 -24.19 -4.11
CA THR A 6 10.24 -23.22 -4.33
C THR A 6 10.34 -22.20 -3.20
N ALA A 7 11.53 -21.67 -2.92
CA ALA A 7 11.77 -20.64 -1.90
C ALA A 7 10.97 -19.33 -2.14
N VAL A 8 10.46 -19.14 -3.36
CA VAL A 8 9.54 -18.07 -3.76
C VAL A 8 8.17 -18.19 -3.11
N GLU A 9 7.74 -19.41 -2.75
CA GLU A 9 6.44 -19.65 -2.13
C GLU A 9 6.58 -19.77 -0.61
N SER A 10 5.73 -19.03 0.12
CA SER A 10 5.65 -19.14 1.57
C SER A 10 5.26 -20.58 1.97
N PRO A 11 5.88 -21.15 3.03
CA PRO A 11 5.59 -22.51 3.50
C PRO A 11 4.23 -22.53 4.20
N GLU A 12 3.15 -22.59 3.43
CA GLU A 12 1.81 -22.87 3.94
C GLU A 12 1.51 -24.38 3.82
N PRO A 13 0.80 -24.98 4.79
CA PRO A 13 0.48 -26.41 4.75
C PRO A 13 -0.34 -26.76 3.51
N VAL A 14 0.17 -27.73 2.74
CA VAL A 14 -0.46 -28.21 1.51
C VAL A 14 -1.73 -28.98 1.87
N ARG A 15 -2.90 -28.33 1.74
CA ARG A 15 -4.15 -29.07 1.61
C ARG A 15 -4.13 -29.75 0.25
N GLN A 16 -4.47 -31.03 0.17
CA GLN A 16 -4.65 -31.75 -1.09
C GLN A 16 -5.81 -31.11 -1.86
N ALA A 17 -5.51 -30.10 -2.66
CA ALA A 17 -6.49 -29.39 -3.45
C ALA A 17 -6.72 -30.17 -4.74
N ILE A 18 -7.98 -30.52 -5.00
CA ILE A 18 -8.39 -31.30 -6.17
C ILE A 18 -9.05 -30.34 -7.16
N ILE A 19 -8.65 -30.40 -8.43
CA ILE A 19 -9.29 -29.66 -9.51
C ILE A 19 -10.69 -30.25 -9.71
N PRO A 20 -11.77 -29.44 -9.66
CA PRO A 20 -13.12 -29.91 -9.98
C PRO A 20 -13.18 -30.62 -11.34
N HIS A 21 -14.05 -31.62 -11.46
CA HIS A 21 -14.15 -32.46 -12.66
C HIS A 21 -14.35 -31.63 -13.93
N GLU A 22 -15.17 -30.59 -13.84
CA GLU A 22 -15.52 -29.66 -14.92
C GLU A 22 -14.31 -28.91 -15.49
N TYR A 23 -13.25 -28.75 -14.68
CA TYR A 23 -12.05 -27.97 -15.05
C TYR A 23 -10.80 -28.83 -15.26
N ARG A 24 -10.93 -30.16 -15.24
CA ARG A 24 -9.78 -31.07 -15.40
C ARG A 24 -9.02 -30.86 -16.71
N ALA A 25 -9.72 -30.42 -17.76
CA ALA A 25 -9.11 -30.07 -19.05
C ALA A 25 -8.16 -28.86 -18.99
N PHE A 26 -8.16 -28.10 -17.90
CA PHE A 26 -7.30 -26.93 -17.64
C PHE A 26 -6.24 -27.22 -16.58
N GLN A 27 -5.87 -28.48 -16.36
CA GLN A 27 -4.85 -28.86 -15.37
C GLN A 27 -3.50 -28.14 -15.58
N ASP A 28 -3.20 -27.77 -16.82
CA ASP A 28 -2.02 -27.00 -17.22
C ASP A 28 -1.98 -25.60 -16.59
N VAL A 29 -3.15 -24.95 -16.43
CA VAL A 29 -3.26 -23.64 -15.76
C VAL A 29 -2.87 -23.71 -14.27
N PHE A 30 -2.89 -24.90 -13.67
CA PHE A 30 -2.49 -25.12 -12.27
C PHE A 30 -1.07 -25.68 -12.13
N SER A 31 -0.32 -25.81 -13.23
CA SER A 31 1.02 -26.41 -13.25
C SER A 31 2.06 -25.50 -12.59
N LYS A 32 2.72 -26.02 -11.54
CA LYS A 32 3.86 -25.34 -10.90
C LYS A 32 5.03 -25.13 -11.86
N ARG A 33 5.31 -26.11 -12.72
CA ARG A 33 6.42 -26.06 -13.68
C ARG A 33 6.22 -24.97 -14.72
N LEU A 34 5.03 -24.87 -15.30
CA LEU A 34 4.76 -23.85 -16.32
C LEU A 34 4.76 -22.44 -15.70
N ALA A 35 4.37 -22.32 -14.43
CA ALA A 35 4.46 -21.05 -13.70
C ALA A 35 5.89 -20.58 -13.40
N THR A 36 6.89 -21.44 -13.58
CA THR A 36 8.31 -21.10 -13.40
C THR A 36 9.03 -20.76 -14.70
N GLU A 37 8.31 -20.74 -15.83
CA GLU A 37 8.86 -20.31 -17.11
C GLU A 37 8.85 -18.78 -17.20
N LEU A 38 9.89 -18.22 -17.82
CA LEU A 38 10.00 -16.78 -18.05
C LEU A 38 8.83 -16.30 -18.93
N PRO A 39 7.98 -15.37 -18.46
CA PRO A 39 6.86 -14.87 -19.26
C PRO A 39 7.34 -14.16 -20.53
N PRO A 40 6.50 -14.15 -21.59
CA PRO A 40 6.78 -13.36 -22.78
C PRO A 40 6.67 -11.86 -22.48
N HIS A 41 7.38 -11.05 -23.26
CA HIS A 41 7.21 -9.59 -23.26
C HIS A 41 5.83 -9.19 -23.76
N ARG A 42 5.28 -8.12 -23.19
CA ARG A 42 3.92 -7.62 -23.46
C ARG A 42 3.91 -6.08 -23.45
N PRO A 43 2.87 -5.44 -24.04
CA PRO A 43 2.78 -3.97 -24.06
C PRO A 43 2.74 -3.30 -22.67
N TRP A 44 2.34 -4.04 -21.64
CA TRP A 44 2.20 -3.62 -20.25
C TRP A 44 3.32 -4.19 -19.37
N ASP A 45 4.49 -4.48 -19.96
CA ASP A 45 5.68 -4.81 -19.20
C ASP A 45 6.01 -3.72 -18.17
N CYS A 46 6.61 -4.13 -17.06
CA CYS A 46 6.94 -3.27 -15.94
C CYS A 46 8.01 -2.26 -16.35
N ALA A 47 7.58 -1.02 -16.60
CA ALA A 47 8.46 0.12 -16.84
C ALA A 47 8.81 0.81 -15.52
N ILE A 48 10.07 1.23 -15.39
CA ILE A 48 10.57 2.02 -14.26
C ILE A 48 10.92 3.42 -14.76
N GLU A 49 9.90 4.28 -14.83
CA GLU A 49 10.06 5.68 -15.19
C GLU A 49 10.68 6.46 -14.02
N LEU A 50 11.91 6.92 -14.19
CA LEU A 50 12.63 7.68 -13.17
C LEU A 50 12.26 9.17 -13.25
N LEU A 51 12.26 9.84 -12.11
CA LEU A 51 12.15 11.30 -12.04
C LEU A 51 13.40 11.98 -12.65
N PRO A 52 13.29 13.20 -13.20
CA PRO A 52 14.46 13.96 -13.64
C PRO A 52 15.49 14.10 -12.52
N GLY A 53 16.76 13.81 -12.80
CA GLY A 53 17.82 13.84 -11.79
C GLY A 53 17.79 12.69 -10.77
N ALA A 54 17.07 11.59 -11.06
CA ALA A 54 16.97 10.44 -10.17
C ALA A 54 18.33 9.91 -9.70
N ILE A 55 18.43 9.69 -8.40
CA ILE A 55 19.60 9.07 -7.78
C ILE A 55 19.36 7.56 -7.69
N MET A 56 20.24 6.80 -8.34
CA MET A 56 20.16 5.34 -8.29
C MET A 56 20.64 4.80 -6.94
N PRO A 57 20.03 3.72 -6.43
CA PRO A 57 20.44 3.11 -5.17
C PRO A 57 21.89 2.63 -5.25
N LYS A 58 22.67 2.96 -4.21
CA LYS A 58 24.00 2.41 -3.93
C LYS A 58 23.88 1.48 -2.73
N GLY A 59 23.49 0.24 -3.02
CA GLY A 59 23.23 -0.78 -2.03
C GLY A 59 24.50 -1.14 -1.27
N HIS A 60 24.33 -1.52 -0.01
CA HIS A 60 25.36 -2.16 0.80
C HIS A 60 24.96 -3.58 1.16
N ILE A 61 25.97 -4.42 1.38
CA ILE A 61 25.75 -5.80 1.79
C ILE A 61 25.49 -5.80 3.30
N TYR A 62 24.27 -6.19 3.66
CA TYR A 62 23.91 -6.48 5.05
C TYR A 62 24.48 -7.83 5.45
N PRO A 63 25.12 -7.98 6.63
CA PRO A 63 25.41 -9.30 7.16
C PRO A 63 24.15 -10.12 7.34
N LEU A 64 24.30 -11.34 6.90
CA LEU A 64 23.31 -12.37 7.01
C LEU A 64 23.82 -13.38 8.05
N SER A 65 22.92 -13.86 8.91
CA SER A 65 23.17 -15.09 9.66
C SER A 65 23.42 -16.25 8.70
N ILE A 66 23.97 -17.35 9.20
CA ILE A 66 24.22 -18.56 8.39
C ILE A 66 22.94 -19.03 7.68
N LEU A 67 21.81 -19.01 8.37
CA LEU A 67 20.51 -19.42 7.80
C LEU A 67 20.02 -18.43 6.73
N GLU A 68 20.15 -17.11 6.97
CA GLU A 68 19.79 -16.09 5.98
C GLU A 68 20.68 -16.17 4.74
N LYS A 69 21.98 -16.40 4.92
CA LYS A 69 22.93 -16.56 3.81
C LYS A 69 22.56 -17.78 2.96
N LYS A 70 22.32 -18.94 3.58
CA LYS A 70 21.89 -20.16 2.90
C LYS A 70 20.59 -19.94 2.11
N ALA A 71 19.58 -19.32 2.75
CA ALA A 71 18.31 -19.01 2.08
C ALA A 71 18.48 -18.04 0.90
N THR A 72 19.43 -17.10 0.99
CA THR A 72 19.78 -16.17 -0.09
C THR A 72 20.43 -16.90 -1.27
N GLU A 73 21.37 -17.79 -0.99
CA GLU A 73 22.05 -18.60 -2.01
C GLU A 73 21.08 -19.54 -2.72
N GLU A 74 20.20 -20.21 -1.98
CA GLU A 74 19.12 -21.04 -2.53
C GLU A 74 18.19 -20.22 -3.42
N TYR A 75 17.74 -19.04 -2.95
CA TYR A 75 16.89 -18.15 -3.73
C TYR A 75 17.55 -17.69 -5.04
N VAL A 76 18.79 -17.21 -4.99
CA VAL A 76 19.52 -16.76 -6.18
C VAL A 76 19.69 -17.92 -7.15
N THR A 77 20.07 -19.10 -6.67
CA THR A 77 20.26 -20.29 -7.50
C THR A 77 18.97 -20.71 -8.19
N GLU A 78 17.86 -20.82 -7.45
CA GLU A 78 16.55 -21.17 -8.00
C GLU A 78 16.06 -20.13 -9.02
N THR A 79 16.17 -18.85 -8.68
CA THR A 79 15.66 -17.75 -9.53
C THR A 79 16.50 -17.58 -10.80
N MET A 80 17.81 -17.87 -10.74
CA MET A 80 18.67 -17.95 -11.92
C MET A 80 18.31 -19.15 -12.82
N GLN A 81 18.04 -20.32 -12.24
CA GLN A 81 17.60 -21.50 -13.00
C GLN A 81 16.27 -21.27 -13.73
N GLN A 82 15.40 -20.43 -13.16
CA GLN A 82 14.13 -19.99 -13.75
C GLN A 82 14.29 -18.88 -14.81
N ASP A 83 15.51 -18.39 -15.03
CA ASP A 83 15.81 -17.26 -15.91
C ASP A 83 15.08 -15.95 -15.52
N PHE A 84 14.64 -15.84 -14.26
CA PHE A 84 13.97 -14.66 -13.70
C PHE A 84 14.95 -13.57 -13.29
N ILE A 85 16.20 -13.93 -12.99
CA ILE A 85 17.31 -13.01 -12.75
C ILE A 85 18.52 -13.41 -13.58
N GLN A 86 19.42 -12.45 -13.80
CA GLN A 86 20.70 -12.64 -14.47
C GLN A 86 21.80 -11.86 -13.74
N PRO A 87 23.09 -12.21 -13.91
CA PRO A 87 24.20 -11.39 -13.43
C PRO A 87 24.13 -9.97 -14.01
N SER A 88 24.44 -8.96 -13.21
CA SER A 88 24.38 -7.55 -13.60
C SER A 88 25.76 -6.90 -13.55
N THR A 89 25.92 -5.84 -14.36
CA THR A 89 27.02 -4.86 -14.28
C THR A 89 26.48 -3.45 -14.11
N SER A 90 25.22 -3.34 -13.67
CA SER A 90 24.49 -2.08 -13.52
C SER A 90 25.20 -1.10 -12.59
N PRO A 91 25.13 0.22 -12.86
CA PRO A 91 25.58 1.23 -11.91
C PRO A 91 24.68 1.32 -10.66
N ALA A 92 23.51 0.68 -10.67
CA ALA A 92 22.57 0.63 -9.56
C ALA A 92 22.71 -0.68 -8.77
N ALA A 93 22.47 -0.60 -7.47
CA ALA A 93 22.44 -1.75 -6.59
C ALA A 93 21.41 -1.51 -5.48
N SER A 94 20.35 -2.31 -5.44
CA SER A 94 19.48 -2.39 -4.26
C SER A 94 19.98 -3.48 -3.32
N SER A 95 19.79 -3.32 -2.02
CA SER A 95 20.31 -4.28 -1.06
C SER A 95 19.36 -5.45 -0.82
N PHE A 96 19.90 -6.65 -0.72
CA PHE A 96 19.16 -7.81 -0.27
C PHE A 96 18.96 -7.80 1.26
N VAL A 97 17.74 -8.05 1.71
CA VAL A 97 17.32 -8.09 3.11
C VAL A 97 16.65 -9.43 3.42
N GLY A 98 17.19 -10.14 4.41
CA GLY A 98 16.54 -11.32 4.97
C GLY A 98 15.36 -10.91 5.86
N LYS A 99 14.13 -11.32 5.48
CA LYS A 99 12.97 -11.18 6.35
C LYS A 99 12.62 -12.49 7.03
N LYS A 100 12.31 -12.43 8.33
CA LYS A 100 11.69 -13.52 9.09
C LYS A 100 10.16 -13.35 9.06
N ASP A 101 9.49 -13.93 8.08
CA ASP A 101 8.02 -14.01 8.03
C ASP A 101 7.55 -15.45 7.79
N ARG A 102 7.20 -16.14 8.89
CA ARG A 102 6.81 -17.57 8.91
C ARG A 102 7.81 -18.49 8.16
N GLY A 103 9.06 -18.04 8.03
CA GLY A 103 10.14 -18.56 7.19
C GLY A 103 11.13 -17.45 6.85
N LEU A 104 12.27 -17.79 6.24
CA LEU A 104 13.20 -16.81 5.69
C LEU A 104 12.76 -16.46 4.28
N ARG A 105 12.35 -15.20 4.06
CA ARG A 105 12.02 -14.70 2.72
C ARG A 105 13.08 -13.73 2.22
N PRO A 106 13.67 -14.00 1.05
CA PRO A 106 14.51 -13.05 0.36
C PRO A 106 13.68 -11.81 -0.04
N CYS A 107 14.11 -10.62 0.36
CA CYS A 107 13.45 -9.36 -0.01
C CYS A 107 14.49 -8.37 -0.52
N ILE A 108 14.20 -7.68 -1.62
CA ILE A 108 15.07 -6.60 -2.11
C ILE A 108 14.53 -5.27 -1.62
N ASP A 109 15.42 -4.44 -1.06
CA ASP A 109 15.08 -3.12 -0.58
C ASP A 109 15.08 -2.08 -1.71
N TYR A 110 13.94 -1.94 -2.37
CA TYR A 110 13.73 -0.95 -3.43
C TYR A 110 13.32 0.44 -2.92
N ARG A 111 13.43 0.77 -1.63
CA ARG A 111 12.96 2.07 -1.09
C ARG A 111 13.55 3.27 -1.82
N THR A 112 14.86 3.29 -2.04
CA THR A 112 15.53 4.39 -2.76
C THR A 112 15.11 4.45 -4.23
N LEU A 113 14.97 3.29 -4.89
CA LEU A 113 14.47 3.23 -6.27
C LEU A 113 13.04 3.78 -6.35
N ASN A 114 12.17 3.36 -5.43
CA ASN A 114 10.77 3.77 -5.36
C ASN A 114 10.62 5.26 -5.11
N ALA A 115 11.47 5.86 -4.28
CA ALA A 115 11.46 7.31 -4.03
C ALA A 115 11.76 8.14 -5.29
N HIS A 116 12.52 7.58 -6.23
CA HIS A 116 12.91 8.24 -7.48
C HIS A 116 12.12 7.73 -8.70
N THR A 117 11.14 6.85 -8.49
CA THR A 117 10.28 6.34 -9.56
C THR A 117 9.01 7.18 -9.62
N LYS A 118 8.63 7.63 -10.82
CA LYS A 118 7.36 8.32 -11.05
C LYS A 118 6.21 7.39 -10.70
N ARG A 119 5.36 7.83 -9.76
CA ARG A 119 4.22 7.02 -9.31
C ARG A 119 3.17 6.90 -10.41
N LEU A 120 2.70 5.67 -10.63
CA LEU A 120 1.63 5.36 -11.55
C LEU A 120 0.30 5.38 -10.79
N ALA A 121 -0.49 6.44 -10.96
CA ALA A 121 -1.84 6.53 -10.44
C ALA A 121 -2.80 5.75 -11.36
N TYR A 122 -2.95 4.45 -11.11
CA TYR A 122 -3.92 3.61 -11.82
C TYR A 122 -5.17 3.40 -10.96
N PRO A 123 -6.39 3.61 -11.49
CA PRO A 123 -7.61 3.50 -10.70
C PRO A 123 -7.87 2.04 -10.29
N LEU A 124 -7.92 1.79 -8.98
CA LEU A 124 -8.38 0.51 -8.45
C LEU A 124 -9.91 0.52 -8.32
N PRO A 125 -10.59 -0.62 -8.51
CA PRO A 125 -12.04 -0.70 -8.28
C PRO A 125 -12.39 -0.35 -6.83
N LEU A 126 -13.30 0.62 -6.64
CA LEU A 126 -13.80 0.97 -5.31
C LEU A 126 -14.57 -0.21 -4.71
N VAL A 127 -14.22 -0.58 -3.49
CA VAL A 127 -14.81 -1.72 -2.79
C VAL A 127 -16.35 -1.64 -2.72
N PRO A 128 -16.99 -0.50 -2.36
CA PRO A 128 -18.45 -0.42 -2.35
C PRO A 128 -19.08 -0.68 -3.73
N ALA A 129 -18.48 -0.15 -4.80
CA ALA A 129 -18.96 -0.36 -6.17
C ALA A 129 -18.81 -1.82 -6.62
N VAL A 130 -17.75 -2.49 -6.18
CA VAL A 130 -17.54 -3.92 -6.39
C VAL A 130 -18.61 -4.75 -5.69
N LEU A 131 -18.94 -4.42 -4.44
CA LEU A 131 -19.93 -5.15 -3.65
C LEU A 131 -21.35 -5.02 -4.22
N GLU A 132 -21.69 -3.87 -4.79
CA GLU A 132 -22.99 -3.61 -5.41
C GLU A 132 -23.28 -4.56 -6.59
N GLN A 133 -22.26 -4.97 -7.34
CA GLN A 133 -22.39 -5.92 -8.46
C GLN A 133 -22.80 -7.32 -8.00
N LEU A 134 -22.57 -7.65 -6.73
CA LEU A 134 -22.76 -9.00 -6.19
C LEU A 134 -24.18 -9.26 -5.67
N ARG A 135 -25.07 -8.27 -5.66
CA ARG A 135 -26.41 -8.38 -5.03
C ARG A 135 -27.21 -9.59 -5.49
N HIS A 136 -27.17 -9.94 -6.77
CA HIS A 136 -27.96 -11.06 -7.29
C HIS A 136 -27.19 -12.38 -7.37
N ALA A 137 -25.92 -12.39 -6.96
CA ALA A 137 -25.11 -13.59 -7.00
C ALA A 137 -25.51 -14.55 -5.87
N THR A 138 -25.48 -15.84 -6.18
CA THR A 138 -25.76 -16.94 -5.24
C THR A 138 -24.55 -17.89 -5.13
N ILE A 139 -23.71 -17.92 -6.17
CA ILE A 139 -22.56 -18.82 -6.27
C ILE A 139 -21.33 -18.00 -6.68
N PHE A 140 -20.23 -18.28 -6.00
CA PHE A 140 -18.97 -17.56 -6.12
C PHE A 140 -17.80 -18.52 -6.33
N SER A 141 -16.81 -18.10 -7.09
CA SER A 141 -15.52 -18.77 -7.23
C SER A 141 -14.42 -17.72 -7.10
N LYS A 142 -13.41 -17.99 -6.29
CA LYS A 142 -12.23 -17.14 -6.13
C LYS A 142 -11.03 -17.86 -6.69
N LEU A 143 -10.32 -17.24 -7.63
CA LEU A 143 -9.08 -17.75 -8.20
C LEU A 143 -7.92 -16.87 -7.74
N ASP A 144 -6.81 -17.51 -7.37
CA ASP A 144 -5.59 -16.87 -6.87
C ASP A 144 -4.44 -17.19 -7.83
N LEU A 145 -3.80 -16.15 -8.37
CA LEU A 145 -2.67 -16.31 -9.29
C LEU A 145 -1.40 -16.75 -8.55
N ARG A 146 -0.71 -17.76 -9.10
CA ARG A 146 0.57 -18.24 -8.57
C ARG A 146 1.67 -17.24 -8.92
N SER A 147 2.46 -16.86 -7.93
CA SER A 147 3.63 -15.97 -8.09
C SER A 147 3.35 -14.75 -8.95
N ALA A 148 2.19 -14.09 -8.72
CA ALA A 148 1.62 -13.07 -9.59
C ALA A 148 2.65 -12.05 -10.13
N TYR A 149 3.53 -11.53 -9.27
CA TYR A 149 4.51 -10.52 -9.66
C TYR A 149 5.51 -11.05 -10.72
N ASN A 150 5.91 -12.32 -10.65
CA ASN A 150 6.81 -12.94 -11.62
C ASN A 150 6.15 -13.17 -13.00
N LEU A 151 4.84 -12.95 -13.15
CA LEU A 151 4.10 -13.14 -14.41
C LEU A 151 4.23 -11.96 -15.38
N ILE A 152 4.88 -10.86 -14.97
CA ILE A 152 5.08 -9.65 -15.77
C ILE A 152 6.59 -9.47 -16.02
N ARG A 153 6.98 -9.26 -17.28
CA ARG A 153 8.37 -8.94 -17.63
C ARG A 153 8.69 -7.50 -17.27
N VAL A 154 9.95 -7.25 -16.96
CA VAL A 154 10.50 -5.89 -16.95
C VAL A 154 10.56 -5.41 -18.39
N LYS A 155 10.28 -4.11 -18.59
CA LYS A 155 10.39 -3.50 -19.90
C LYS A 155 11.85 -3.60 -20.40
N PRO A 156 12.08 -4.00 -21.66
CA PRO A 156 13.44 -4.05 -22.20
C PRO A 156 14.17 -2.71 -22.04
N GLY A 157 15.36 -2.76 -21.45
CA GLY A 157 16.21 -1.60 -21.16
C GLY A 157 16.02 -1.02 -19.76
N ASP A 158 15.05 -1.50 -18.98
CA ASP A 158 14.83 -1.09 -17.59
C ASP A 158 15.35 -2.10 -16.57
N GLU A 159 15.80 -3.29 -17.00
CA GLU A 159 16.27 -4.37 -16.12
C GLU A 159 17.37 -3.91 -15.14
N TRP A 160 18.34 -3.14 -15.65
CA TRP A 160 19.47 -2.63 -14.87
C TRP A 160 19.05 -1.77 -13.67
N LYS A 161 17.88 -1.11 -13.73
CA LYS A 161 17.37 -0.25 -12.65
C LYS A 161 16.98 -1.06 -11.42
N MET A 162 16.64 -2.33 -11.63
CA MET A 162 16.22 -3.28 -10.60
C MET A 162 17.36 -4.21 -10.17
N ALA A 163 18.60 -3.82 -10.46
CA ALA A 163 19.75 -4.57 -10.02
C ALA A 163 19.86 -4.55 -8.48
N PHE A 164 20.31 -5.66 -7.91
CA PHE A 164 20.45 -5.88 -6.48
C PHE A 164 21.72 -6.68 -6.16
N ILE A 165 22.24 -6.45 -4.96
CA ILE A 165 23.47 -7.08 -4.48
C ILE A 165 23.20 -8.06 -3.35
N THR A 166 23.95 -9.14 -3.35
CA THR A 166 24.02 -10.14 -2.29
C THR A 166 25.48 -10.35 -1.89
N PRO A 167 25.77 -11.05 -0.78
CA PRO A 167 27.14 -11.46 -0.47
C PRO A 167 27.83 -12.31 -1.55
N THR A 168 27.06 -12.88 -2.49
CA THR A 168 27.55 -13.81 -3.52
C THR A 168 27.56 -13.21 -4.93
N GLY A 169 27.11 -11.98 -5.12
CA GLY A 169 27.18 -11.32 -6.42
C GLY A 169 26.22 -10.16 -6.62
N HIS A 170 26.17 -9.70 -7.87
CA HIS A 170 25.32 -8.61 -8.33
C HIS A 170 24.44 -9.14 -9.47
N TYR A 171 23.13 -8.95 -9.32
CA TYR A 171 22.12 -9.55 -10.17
C TYR A 171 21.05 -8.53 -10.52
N GLU A 172 20.32 -8.75 -11.60
CA GLU A 172 19.17 -7.95 -11.99
C GLU A 172 18.01 -8.83 -12.41
N TYR A 173 16.79 -8.33 -12.22
CA TYR A 173 15.57 -9.05 -12.53
C TYR A 173 15.13 -8.83 -13.98
N LYS A 174 14.63 -9.91 -14.57
CA LYS A 174 13.95 -9.93 -15.88
C LYS A 174 12.44 -9.92 -15.75
N VAL A 175 11.92 -10.31 -14.59
CA VAL A 175 10.49 -10.27 -14.21
C VAL A 175 10.26 -9.24 -13.12
N MET A 176 9.03 -8.75 -12.97
CA MET A 176 8.69 -7.75 -11.95
C MET A 176 8.81 -8.36 -10.54
N PRO A 177 9.76 -7.90 -9.69
CA PRO A 177 9.90 -8.40 -8.33
C PRO A 177 8.85 -7.77 -7.41
N PHE A 178 8.74 -8.34 -6.22
CA PHE A 178 8.05 -7.68 -5.12
C PHE A 178 8.80 -6.43 -4.66
N GLY A 179 8.06 -5.45 -4.13
CA GLY A 179 8.62 -4.29 -3.44
C GLY A 179 8.72 -3.02 -4.30
N LEU A 180 8.36 -3.05 -5.58
CA LEU A 180 8.29 -1.85 -6.41
C LEU A 180 7.01 -1.06 -6.13
N VAL A 181 7.12 0.27 -6.19
CA VAL A 181 6.00 1.19 -5.89
C VAL A 181 4.82 1.03 -6.85
N ASN A 182 5.10 0.75 -8.13
CA ASN A 182 4.06 0.67 -9.16
C ASN A 182 3.54 -0.75 -9.42
N SER A 183 4.04 -1.78 -8.72
CA SER A 183 3.62 -3.17 -8.97
C SER A 183 2.10 -3.38 -8.91
N PRO A 184 1.36 -2.86 -7.91
CA PRO A 184 -0.10 -3.04 -7.85
C PRO A 184 -0.82 -2.41 -9.05
N ALA A 185 -0.40 -1.22 -9.45
CA ALA A 185 -1.00 -0.48 -10.57
C ALA A 185 -0.76 -1.18 -11.91
N ILE A 186 0.48 -1.63 -12.15
CA ILE A 186 0.86 -2.38 -13.36
C ILE A 186 0.07 -3.70 -13.42
N PHE A 187 -0.04 -4.40 -12.30
CA PHE A 187 -0.77 -5.66 -12.24
C PHE A 187 -2.27 -5.47 -12.46
N GLN A 188 -2.88 -4.45 -11.84
CA GLN A 188 -4.29 -4.14 -12.07
C GLN A 188 -4.54 -3.77 -13.54
N ASN A 189 -3.65 -3.00 -14.16
CA ASN A 189 -3.75 -2.67 -15.58
C ASN A 189 -3.75 -3.93 -16.46
N LEU A 190 -2.80 -4.84 -16.24
CA LEU A 190 -2.75 -6.14 -16.92
C LEU A 190 -4.08 -6.90 -16.80
N MET A 191 -4.60 -7.02 -15.59
CA MET A 191 -5.84 -7.77 -15.33
C MET A 191 -7.04 -7.09 -16.01
N ASN A 192 -7.09 -5.77 -16.00
CA ASN A 192 -8.14 -5.03 -16.68
C ASN A 192 -8.07 -5.22 -18.20
N GLU A 193 -6.88 -5.26 -18.81
CA GLU A 193 -6.73 -5.55 -20.24
C GLU A 193 -7.19 -6.97 -20.59
N ILE A 194 -6.76 -7.97 -19.81
CA ILE A 194 -7.08 -9.37 -20.07
C ILE A 194 -8.58 -9.65 -19.92
N PHE A 195 -9.24 -9.01 -18.96
CA PHE A 195 -10.63 -9.28 -18.60
C PHE A 195 -11.61 -8.17 -19.03
N ARG A 196 -11.15 -7.18 -19.80
CA ARG A 196 -11.90 -5.95 -20.14
C ARG A 196 -13.35 -6.21 -20.57
N ASP A 197 -13.56 -7.22 -21.42
CA ASP A 197 -14.87 -7.58 -21.96
C ASP A 197 -15.79 -8.31 -20.98
N LEU A 198 -15.25 -8.76 -19.84
CA LEU A 198 -15.96 -9.50 -18.80
C LEU A 198 -16.19 -8.66 -17.53
N LEU A 199 -15.41 -7.59 -17.33
CA LEU A 199 -15.57 -6.66 -16.20
C LEU A 199 -16.98 -6.06 -16.18
N GLY A 200 -17.53 -5.90 -14.97
CA GLY A 200 -18.88 -5.36 -14.77
C GLY A 200 -20.02 -6.33 -15.14
N LYS A 201 -19.70 -7.57 -15.56
CA LYS A 201 -20.71 -8.60 -15.90
C LYS A 201 -20.78 -9.68 -14.83
N PHE A 202 -19.70 -10.44 -14.68
CA PHE A 202 -19.65 -11.60 -13.78
C PHE A 202 -18.27 -11.85 -13.16
N VAL A 203 -17.28 -10.99 -13.46
CA VAL A 203 -15.95 -11.06 -12.89
C VAL A 203 -15.54 -9.72 -12.30
N ILE A 204 -14.93 -9.81 -11.12
CA ILE A 204 -14.26 -8.72 -10.43
C ILE A 204 -12.80 -9.12 -10.31
N VAL A 205 -11.90 -8.22 -10.67
CA VAL A 205 -10.46 -8.42 -10.54
C VAL A 205 -9.89 -7.33 -9.64
N TYR A 206 -9.15 -7.74 -8.62
CA TYR A 206 -8.46 -6.83 -7.71
C TYR A 206 -7.03 -7.33 -7.52
N ILE A 207 -6.09 -6.64 -8.17
CA ILE A 207 -4.68 -7.03 -8.26
C ILE A 207 -4.60 -8.51 -8.69
N ASN A 208 -4.18 -9.43 -7.82
CA ASN A 208 -4.00 -10.85 -8.11
C ASN A 208 -5.22 -11.72 -7.81
N ASP A 209 -6.25 -11.16 -7.16
CA ASP A 209 -7.46 -11.88 -6.78
C ASP A 209 -8.55 -11.74 -7.87
N ILE A 210 -9.05 -12.88 -8.36
CA ILE A 210 -10.14 -12.94 -9.35
C ILE A 210 -11.38 -13.52 -8.67
N LEU A 211 -12.46 -12.76 -8.60
CA LEU A 211 -13.76 -13.21 -8.11
C LEU A 211 -14.73 -13.37 -9.28
N ILE A 212 -15.36 -14.54 -9.36
CA ILE A 212 -16.36 -14.90 -10.37
C ILE A 212 -17.68 -15.14 -9.65
N PHE A 213 -18.76 -14.55 -10.13
CA PHE A 213 -20.06 -14.62 -9.48
C PHE A 213 -21.19 -14.90 -10.47
N SER A 214 -22.14 -15.75 -10.05
CA SER A 214 -23.27 -16.23 -10.86
C SER A 214 -24.55 -16.35 -10.06
N ARG A 215 -25.68 -16.48 -10.77
CA ARG A 215 -26.99 -16.80 -10.19
C ARG A 215 -27.26 -18.31 -10.13
N SER A 216 -26.59 -19.09 -10.97
CA SER A 216 -26.75 -20.55 -11.03
C SER A 216 -25.44 -21.30 -11.21
N TYR A 217 -25.43 -22.58 -10.83
CA TYR A 217 -24.25 -23.44 -10.93
C TYR A 217 -23.81 -23.64 -12.38
N LYS A 218 -24.79 -23.76 -13.29
CA LYS A 218 -24.56 -23.92 -14.74
C LYS A 218 -23.87 -22.70 -15.34
N GLU A 219 -24.32 -21.49 -15.01
CA GLU A 219 -23.66 -20.24 -15.43
C GLU A 219 -22.23 -20.17 -14.88
N GLN A 220 -22.05 -20.51 -13.60
CA GLN A 220 -20.74 -20.45 -12.97
C GLN A 220 -19.71 -21.36 -13.66
N ILE A 221 -20.11 -22.57 -14.08
CA ILE A 221 -19.21 -23.47 -14.83
C ILE A 221 -18.77 -22.81 -16.14
N GLN A 222 -19.69 -22.22 -16.90
CA GLN A 222 -19.38 -21.57 -18.17
C GLN A 222 -18.43 -20.38 -17.96
N GLN A 223 -18.74 -19.53 -17.00
CA GLN A 223 -17.95 -18.35 -16.68
C GLN A 223 -16.54 -18.69 -16.20
N VAL A 224 -16.40 -19.64 -15.26
CA VAL A 224 -15.09 -20.10 -14.79
C VAL A 224 -14.30 -20.71 -15.94
N THR A 225 -14.95 -21.51 -16.79
CA THR A 225 -14.31 -22.08 -17.99
C THR A 225 -13.76 -21.00 -18.92
N ASP A 226 -14.51 -19.93 -19.15
CA ASP A 226 -14.07 -18.83 -20.01
C ASP A 226 -12.91 -18.04 -19.39
N ILE A 227 -12.92 -17.84 -18.08
CA ILE A 227 -11.78 -17.27 -17.34
C ILE A 227 -10.55 -18.17 -17.45
N LEU A 228 -10.67 -19.48 -17.25
CA LEU A 228 -9.56 -20.43 -17.36
C LEU A 228 -8.98 -20.48 -18.78
N LYS A 229 -9.82 -20.44 -19.82
CA LYS A 229 -9.35 -20.32 -21.21
C LYS A 229 -8.52 -19.05 -21.43
N ARG A 230 -8.97 -17.92 -20.87
CA ARG A 230 -8.28 -16.63 -20.99
C ARG A 230 -6.94 -16.67 -20.25
N LEU A 231 -6.92 -17.15 -19.01
CA LEU A 231 -5.68 -17.34 -18.25
C LEU A 231 -4.67 -18.21 -18.99
N ARG A 232 -5.12 -19.34 -19.55
CA ARG A 232 -4.29 -20.23 -20.38
C ARG A 232 -3.71 -19.51 -21.61
N ARG A 233 -4.54 -18.76 -22.36
CA ARG A 233 -4.10 -18.00 -23.55
C ARG A 233 -3.04 -16.96 -23.20
N HIS A 234 -3.12 -16.35 -22.02
CA HIS A 234 -2.19 -15.35 -21.54
C HIS A 234 -1.07 -15.93 -20.66
N HIS A 235 -0.88 -17.25 -20.60
CA HIS A 235 0.16 -17.89 -19.79
C HIS A 235 0.16 -17.41 -18.33
N LEU A 236 -1.03 -17.29 -17.72
CA LEU A 236 -1.21 -16.96 -16.32
C LEU A 236 -1.65 -18.21 -15.56
N TYR A 237 -0.96 -18.52 -14.47
CA TYR A 237 -1.11 -19.77 -13.74
C TYR A 237 -1.72 -19.56 -12.36
N LEU A 238 -2.50 -20.52 -11.90
CA LEU A 238 -3.26 -20.46 -10.65
C LEU A 238 -2.60 -21.28 -9.54
N LYS A 239 -2.71 -20.78 -8.30
CA LYS A 239 -2.35 -21.51 -7.10
C LYS A 239 -3.57 -22.29 -6.62
N LEU A 240 -3.71 -23.53 -7.08
CA LEU A 240 -4.88 -24.38 -6.82
C LEU A 240 -5.22 -24.47 -5.33
N GLU A 241 -4.22 -24.52 -4.46
CA GLU A 241 -4.39 -24.64 -3.01
C GLU A 241 -5.07 -23.41 -2.38
N LYS A 242 -5.06 -22.27 -3.07
CA LYS A 242 -5.71 -21.01 -2.65
C LYS A 242 -7.01 -20.72 -3.41
N CYS A 243 -7.29 -21.46 -4.48
CA CYS A 243 -8.50 -21.31 -5.26
C CYS A 243 -9.71 -21.92 -4.52
N GLN A 244 -10.88 -21.30 -4.71
CA GLN A 244 -12.16 -21.76 -4.17
C GLN A 244 -13.17 -21.78 -5.30
N PHE A 245 -13.83 -22.92 -5.53
CA PHE A 245 -14.81 -23.10 -6.60
C PHE A 245 -16.20 -23.30 -6.03
N HIS A 246 -17.20 -22.72 -6.70
CA HIS A 246 -18.63 -22.96 -6.47
C HIS A 246 -19.09 -22.86 -5.01
N ARG A 247 -18.64 -21.82 -4.31
CA ARG A 247 -19.04 -21.55 -2.92
C ARG A 247 -20.28 -20.67 -2.87
N THR A 248 -21.17 -20.92 -1.92
CA THR A 248 -22.30 -20.03 -1.60
C THR A 248 -21.90 -18.85 -0.71
N THR A 249 -20.78 -18.99 -0.01
CA THR A 249 -20.17 -17.97 0.83
C THR A 249 -18.67 -17.90 0.56
N ILE A 250 -18.11 -16.70 0.39
CA ILE A 250 -16.71 -16.50 0.02
C ILE A 250 -16.07 -15.31 0.75
N HIS A 251 -14.77 -15.40 1.02
CA HIS A 251 -13.98 -14.29 1.57
C HIS A 251 -13.30 -13.52 0.44
N PHE A 252 -13.57 -12.21 0.33
CA PHE A 252 -13.00 -11.36 -0.71
C PHE A 252 -12.81 -9.92 -0.20
N LEU A 253 -11.62 -9.34 -0.41
CA LEU A 253 -11.24 -7.98 0.05
C LEU A 253 -11.49 -7.68 1.54
N GLY A 254 -11.46 -8.74 2.36
CA GLY A 254 -11.74 -8.69 3.79
C GLY A 254 -13.21 -8.55 4.15
N TYR A 255 -14.09 -8.99 3.24
CA TYR A 255 -15.51 -9.20 3.47
C TYR A 255 -15.85 -10.67 3.33
N VAL A 256 -16.86 -11.10 4.08
CA VAL A 256 -17.56 -12.37 3.90
C VAL A 256 -18.81 -12.09 3.07
N ILE A 257 -18.87 -12.67 1.89
CA ILE A 257 -19.90 -12.43 0.88
C ILE A 257 -20.74 -13.69 0.74
N SER A 258 -22.05 -13.56 0.85
CA SER A 258 -23.02 -14.60 0.55
C SER A 258 -24.24 -13.99 -0.15
N HIS A 259 -25.21 -14.82 -0.53
CA HIS A 259 -26.43 -14.33 -1.18
C HIS A 259 -27.11 -13.21 -0.36
N ASN A 260 -27.32 -12.05 -0.99
CA ASN A 260 -27.89 -10.83 -0.40
C ASN A 260 -27.23 -10.34 0.91
N THR A 261 -26.03 -10.81 1.24
CA THR A 261 -25.39 -10.50 2.52
C THR A 261 -23.91 -10.23 2.31
N VAL A 262 -23.45 -9.07 2.79
CA VAL A 262 -22.05 -8.70 2.84
C VAL A 262 -21.72 -8.32 4.28
N ARG A 263 -20.74 -8.99 4.87
CA ARG A 263 -20.27 -8.72 6.24
C ARG A 263 -18.78 -8.44 6.20
N MET A 264 -18.30 -7.57 7.08
CA MET A 264 -16.86 -7.42 7.28
C MET A 264 -16.28 -8.72 7.85
N ASP A 265 -15.11 -9.12 7.37
CA ASP A 265 -14.39 -10.25 7.92
C ASP A 265 -13.84 -9.86 9.29
N GLN A 266 -14.14 -10.64 10.32
CA GLN A 266 -13.65 -10.42 11.69
C GLN A 266 -12.13 -10.26 11.75
N ARG A 267 -11.38 -10.87 10.83
CA ARG A 267 -9.92 -10.68 10.76
C ARG A 267 -9.53 -9.29 10.27
N LYS A 268 -10.29 -8.72 9.35
CA LYS A 268 -10.11 -7.33 8.91
C LYS A 268 -10.58 -6.38 10.01
N GLU A 269 -11.69 -6.67 10.68
CA GLU A 269 -12.14 -5.92 11.87
C GLU A 269 -11.08 -5.94 12.97
N LEU A 270 -10.54 -7.11 13.32
CA LEU A 270 -9.45 -7.26 14.29
C LEU A 270 -8.16 -6.59 13.82
N LYS A 271 -7.83 -6.63 12.53
CA LYS A 271 -6.65 -5.94 11.99
C LYS A 271 -6.85 -4.43 11.94
N MET A 272 -8.06 -3.94 11.68
CA MET A 272 -8.39 -2.52 11.71
C MET A 272 -8.47 -2.04 13.14
N ALA A 273 -9.05 -2.80 14.06
CA ALA A 273 -9.02 -2.54 15.49
C ALA A 273 -7.59 -2.61 16.03
N LYS A 274 -6.75 -3.54 15.52
CA LYS A 274 -5.32 -3.59 15.84
C LYS A 274 -4.53 -2.50 15.16
N ALA A 275 -4.85 -2.09 13.94
CA ALA A 275 -4.17 -1.01 13.21
C ALA A 275 -4.60 0.36 13.71
N ASP A 276 -5.82 0.49 14.24
CA ASP A 276 -6.30 1.61 15.02
C ASP A 276 -5.63 1.56 16.39
N ALA A 277 -5.57 0.40 17.05
CA ALA A 277 -4.78 0.21 18.27
C ALA A 277 -3.26 0.36 18.06
N LEU A 278 -2.72 0.13 16.84
CA LEU A 278 -1.33 0.28 16.34
C LEU A 278 -1.05 1.61 15.68
N SER A 279 -2.07 2.37 15.33
CA SER A 279 -1.97 3.80 15.01
C SER A 279 -1.96 4.55 16.33
N ARG A 280 -2.83 4.16 17.27
CA ARG A 280 -2.75 4.48 18.70
C ARG A 280 -1.48 3.92 19.35
N GLN A 281 -0.92 2.80 18.85
CA GLN A 281 0.40 2.26 19.24
C GLN A 281 1.55 2.69 18.31
N HIS A 282 1.34 3.54 17.29
CA HIS A 282 2.42 4.26 16.59
C HIS A 282 2.72 5.59 17.29
N TYR A 283 1.90 5.92 18.31
CA TYR A 283 2.25 6.68 19.51
C TYR A 283 2.79 5.79 20.65
N LEU A 284 3.04 4.48 20.41
CA LEU A 284 3.61 3.47 21.33
C LEU A 284 4.56 2.46 20.62
N LEU A 285 5.72 2.86 20.13
CA LEU A 285 6.88 1.99 20.29
C LEU A 285 8.14 2.84 20.51
N PRO A 286 8.91 2.56 21.57
CA PRO A 286 10.18 3.20 21.77
C PRO A 286 11.22 2.75 20.74
N ASP A 287 11.89 3.72 20.12
CA ASP A 287 13.21 3.55 19.53
C ASP A 287 14.29 3.56 20.63
N THR A 288 15.33 2.78 20.42
CA THR A 288 16.42 2.54 21.37
C THR A 288 17.60 3.45 21.10
N SER A 289 18.35 3.89 22.11
CA SER A 289 19.81 4.06 21.92
C SER A 289 20.62 4.10 23.22
N THR A 290 21.42 3.05 23.43
CA THR A 290 22.86 3.21 23.69
C THR A 290 23.65 2.43 22.63
N PRO A 291 24.87 2.86 22.28
CA PRO A 291 25.65 2.27 21.20
C PRO A 291 26.66 1.21 21.67
N SER A 292 27.01 0.35 20.70
CA SER A 292 28.29 -0.37 20.49
C SER A 292 28.35 -1.83 20.96
N PRO A 293 29.05 -2.75 20.26
CA PRO A 293 30.04 -2.53 19.19
C PRO A 293 29.72 -3.25 17.86
N ILE A 294 30.54 -2.90 16.86
CA ILE A 294 30.70 -3.42 15.50
C ILE A 294 30.21 -4.87 15.32
N LEU A 295 28.97 -5.02 14.85
CA LEU A 295 28.51 -6.14 14.03
C LEU A 295 27.52 -5.57 13.01
N SER A 296 27.64 -6.05 11.79
CA SER A 296 27.25 -5.34 10.59
C SER A 296 25.71 -5.21 10.42
N PRO A 297 25.18 -4.38 9.49
CA PRO A 297 23.77 -3.96 9.54
C PRO A 297 22.78 -5.07 9.12
N LYS A 298 21.67 -5.26 9.85
CA LYS A 298 20.51 -6.05 9.38
C LYS A 298 19.30 -5.12 9.27
N VAL A 299 18.69 -5.06 8.09
CA VAL A 299 17.50 -4.23 7.83
C VAL A 299 16.25 -4.93 8.30
N PHE A 300 15.48 -4.26 9.16
CA PHE A 300 14.07 -4.59 9.36
C PHE A 300 13.21 -3.65 8.50
N ILE A 301 12.61 -4.20 7.44
CA ILE A 301 11.62 -3.51 6.61
C ILE A 301 10.23 -3.80 7.22
N ASN A 302 9.57 -2.77 7.74
CA ASN A 302 8.15 -2.79 8.11
C ASN A 302 7.28 -3.27 6.92
N PRO A 303 6.29 -4.16 7.12
CA PRO A 303 5.31 -4.44 6.08
C PRO A 303 4.41 -3.21 5.92
N ILE A 304 4.66 -2.41 4.88
CA ILE A 304 3.72 -1.39 4.40
C ILE A 304 2.41 -2.12 4.09
N ILE A 305 1.44 -1.98 4.99
CA ILE A 305 0.04 -2.22 4.69
C ILE A 305 -0.34 -1.11 3.71
N TRP A 306 -0.60 -1.49 2.47
CA TRP A 306 -1.12 -0.59 1.46
C TRP A 306 -2.51 -0.10 1.92
N LYS A 307 -2.55 1.08 2.56
CA LYS A 307 -3.74 1.93 2.59
C LYS A 307 -3.91 2.46 1.16
N ALA A 308 -4.65 1.73 0.35
CA ALA A 308 -5.32 2.31 -0.80
C ALA A 308 -6.70 2.73 -0.31
N ASP A 309 -6.81 3.99 0.10
CA ASP A 309 -7.97 4.88 0.01
C ASP A 309 -7.75 6.08 0.95
N GLU A 310 -8.15 7.25 0.46
CA GLU A 310 -8.07 8.59 1.07
C GLU A 310 -6.73 9.33 0.96
N GLU A 311 -6.47 9.91 -0.23
CA GLU A 311 -5.93 11.28 -0.39
C GLU A 311 -5.89 11.65 -1.89
N ILE A 312 -7.06 11.91 -2.49
CA ILE A 312 -7.16 12.69 -3.74
C ILE A 312 -8.38 13.62 -3.62
N ALA A 313 -8.20 14.73 -2.92
CA ALA A 313 -9.01 15.93 -3.09
C ALA A 313 -8.26 17.12 -2.48
N GLY A 314 -7.67 17.96 -3.32
CA GLY A 314 -7.08 19.22 -2.86
C GLY A 314 -5.86 19.70 -3.63
N PHE A 315 -5.97 19.85 -4.96
CA PHE A 315 -5.07 20.74 -5.70
C PHE A 315 -5.85 22.03 -5.99
N ARG A 316 -5.36 23.17 -5.51
CA ARG A 316 -5.73 24.48 -6.01
C ARG A 316 -4.53 25.42 -5.99
N ASP A 317 -4.47 26.22 -7.04
CA ASP A 317 -3.39 27.05 -7.53
C ASP A 317 -2.77 28.00 -6.51
N SER A 318 -1.46 28.26 -6.65
CA SER A 318 -0.95 29.61 -6.43
C SER A 318 0.30 29.87 -7.29
N ALA A 319 0.26 31.05 -7.90
CA ALA A 319 1.15 31.57 -8.91
C ALA A 319 2.52 31.98 -8.36
N LEU A 320 3.51 31.95 -9.26
CA LEU A 320 4.83 32.57 -9.11
C LEU A 320 4.72 34.10 -8.95
N PRO A 321 5.75 34.72 -8.33
CA PRO A 321 6.30 35.91 -8.97
C PRO A 321 7.84 35.99 -8.96
N GLY A 322 8.38 36.49 -10.09
CA GLY A 322 9.48 37.45 -10.13
C GLY A 322 10.92 36.92 -10.12
N GLY A 323 11.66 37.15 -11.22
CA GLY A 323 13.13 37.04 -11.30
C GLY A 323 13.86 38.14 -10.49
N PRO A 324 15.20 38.33 -10.64
CA PRO A 324 15.80 38.66 -11.96
C PRO A 324 17.20 38.09 -12.28
N GLU A 325 17.54 38.22 -13.57
CA GLU A 325 18.84 38.50 -14.22
C GLU A 325 20.02 37.49 -14.21
N GLU A 326 20.27 36.94 -15.41
CA GLU A 326 21.58 36.47 -15.88
C GLU A 326 22.41 37.62 -16.50
N PRO A 327 23.72 37.41 -16.74
CA PRO A 327 24.13 37.33 -18.15
C PRO A 327 25.23 36.29 -18.45
N GLY A 328 25.20 35.67 -19.64
CA GLY A 328 26.36 34.95 -20.19
C GLY A 328 26.10 34.05 -21.40
N VAL A 329 25.90 34.67 -22.57
CA VAL A 329 25.63 34.07 -23.89
C VAL A 329 26.75 33.17 -24.44
N ALA A 330 26.38 32.02 -25.04
CA ALA A 330 27.05 31.47 -26.23
C ALA A 330 26.00 30.75 -27.13
N ALA A 331 26.02 31.07 -28.42
CA ALA A 331 24.94 30.88 -29.40
C ALA A 331 24.89 29.49 -30.06
N GLU A 332 23.67 29.00 -30.32
CA GLU A 332 23.36 27.93 -31.28
C GLU A 332 22.80 28.51 -32.61
N PRO A 333 23.01 27.83 -33.77
CA PRO A 333 22.62 28.33 -35.08
C PRO A 333 21.12 28.13 -35.39
N PRO A 334 20.54 28.91 -36.34
CA PRO A 334 19.09 28.97 -36.55
C PRO A 334 18.54 27.77 -37.36
N PRO A 335 17.25 27.43 -37.19
CA PRO A 335 16.59 26.35 -37.94
C PRO A 335 16.19 26.79 -39.36
N PRO A 336 16.01 25.83 -40.30
CA PRO A 336 15.68 26.13 -41.70
C PRO A 336 14.20 26.51 -41.91
N PRO A 337 13.88 27.21 -43.01
CA PRO A 337 12.54 27.73 -43.29
C PRO A 337 11.55 26.63 -43.77
N PRO A 338 10.23 26.87 -43.64
CA PRO A 338 9.20 25.88 -43.99
C PRO A 338 8.97 25.76 -45.50
N LEU A 339 8.68 24.55 -45.97
CA LEU A 339 8.41 24.19 -47.37
C LEU A 339 6.94 24.48 -47.76
N ASP A 340 6.78 25.02 -48.98
CA ASP A 340 5.53 25.38 -49.67
C ASP A 340 4.70 24.15 -50.09
N PRO A 341 3.37 24.12 -49.84
CA PRO A 341 2.48 23.05 -50.25
C PRO A 341 1.94 23.26 -51.67
N SER A 342 2.77 23.01 -52.68
CA SER A 342 2.33 23.04 -54.08
C SER A 342 3.07 22.05 -54.97
N GLN A 343 2.90 20.74 -54.70
CA GLN A 343 3.09 19.68 -55.71
C GLN A 343 2.53 18.35 -55.20
N GLN A 344 1.31 18.01 -55.62
CA GLN A 344 0.74 16.67 -55.49
C GLN A 344 0.14 16.26 -56.83
N VAL A 345 0.90 15.51 -57.63
CA VAL A 345 0.45 14.91 -58.89
C VAL A 345 1.07 13.52 -59.03
N TYR A 346 0.18 12.51 -58.90
CA TYR A 346 0.12 11.17 -59.51
C TYR A 346 1.37 10.27 -59.55
N ARG A 347 1.20 9.00 -59.10
CA ARG A 347 0.96 7.84 -59.99
C ARG A 347 0.84 6.54 -59.17
N VAL A 348 -0.31 5.88 -59.28
CA VAL A 348 -0.48 4.44 -58.99
C VAL A 348 -0.95 3.79 -60.29
N GLU A 349 -0.17 2.85 -60.82
CA GLU A 349 -0.56 1.84 -61.82
C GLU A 349 -0.04 0.50 -61.24
N SER A 350 -0.88 -0.40 -60.73
CA SER A 350 -1.80 -1.34 -61.40
C SER A 350 -1.13 -2.62 -61.92
N ILE A 351 -1.48 -3.78 -61.32
CA ILE A 351 -1.64 -5.11 -61.94
C ILE A 351 -2.75 -5.80 -61.11
N LEU A 352 -4.01 -5.86 -61.59
CA LEU A 352 -4.67 -6.94 -62.36
C LEU A 352 -4.71 -8.28 -61.59
N ASP A 353 -5.80 -9.05 -61.49
CA ASP A 353 -7.17 -8.99 -62.00
C ASP A 353 -7.93 -10.21 -61.41
N SER A 354 -9.27 -10.11 -61.24
CA SER A 354 -10.27 -11.14 -61.67
C SER A 354 -11.57 -11.21 -60.83
N ARG A 355 -12.63 -10.67 -61.45
CA ARG A 355 -14.03 -11.17 -61.57
C ARG A 355 -15.00 -10.99 -60.38
N ARG A 356 -15.97 -10.05 -60.48
CA ARG A 356 -17.36 -10.13 -61.05
C ARG A 356 -18.29 -11.01 -60.17
N THR A 357 -19.45 -10.57 -59.67
CA THR A 357 -20.60 -9.91 -60.34
C THR A 357 -21.55 -9.15 -59.39
N ASP A 358 -22.14 -8.10 -59.96
CA ASP A 358 -23.36 -7.29 -59.67
C ASP A 358 -24.44 -7.80 -58.69
N THR A 359 -25.03 -6.88 -57.92
CA THR A 359 -26.45 -6.46 -58.10
C THR A 359 -26.79 -5.17 -57.32
N GLU A 360 -27.54 -4.30 -58.00
CA GLU A 360 -28.12 -3.03 -57.54
C GLU A 360 -29.23 -3.21 -56.50
N ASN A 361 -29.45 -2.21 -55.62
CA ASN A 361 -30.75 -1.54 -55.54
C ASN A 361 -30.74 -0.25 -54.69
N ARG A 362 -31.68 0.61 -55.08
CA ARG A 362 -31.75 2.08 -54.94
C ARG A 362 -32.88 2.49 -53.97
N THR A 363 -32.87 3.77 -53.58
CA THR A 363 -34.03 4.65 -53.19
C THR A 363 -34.51 4.59 -51.72
N THR A 364 -34.90 5.66 -50.98
CA THR A 364 -35.42 7.02 -51.31
C THR A 364 -35.38 7.94 -50.06
N PHE A 365 -35.37 9.26 -50.29
CA PHE A 365 -35.60 10.40 -49.37
C PHE A 365 -37.00 10.45 -48.72
N ILE A 366 -37.13 11.08 -47.53
CA ILE A 366 -38.21 12.05 -47.15
C ILE A 366 -37.63 13.09 -46.16
N GLN A 367 -38.11 14.34 -46.31
CA GLN A 367 -37.69 15.62 -45.73
C GLN A 367 -38.76 16.19 -44.76
N ASP A 368 -38.39 17.26 -44.03
CA ASP A 368 -39.23 18.36 -43.47
C ASP A 368 -40.09 18.10 -42.20
N SER A 369 -40.35 19.03 -41.25
CA SER A 369 -39.99 20.45 -41.02
C SER A 369 -40.59 20.99 -39.69
N SER A 370 -39.90 21.92 -38.99
CA SER A 370 -40.36 23.15 -38.24
C SER A 370 -41.46 23.07 -37.12
N VAL A 371 -41.60 23.95 -36.11
CA VAL A 371 -41.63 25.45 -36.00
C VAL A 371 -41.62 25.90 -34.49
N SER A 372 -40.95 27.04 -34.17
CA SER A 372 -41.17 28.16 -33.15
C SER A 372 -41.65 27.90 -31.70
N GLU A 373 -41.09 28.44 -30.60
CA GLU A 373 -40.72 29.82 -30.15
C GLU A 373 -41.89 30.63 -29.50
N VAL A 374 -41.78 31.00 -28.19
CA VAL A 374 -42.47 32.14 -27.51
C VAL A 374 -41.63 32.65 -26.31
N LEU A 375 -41.48 33.98 -26.22
CA LEU A 375 -40.85 34.88 -25.21
C LEU A 375 -41.68 34.97 -23.90
N SER A 376 -41.36 35.62 -22.76
CA SER A 376 -40.79 36.95 -22.44
C SER A 376 -40.67 37.08 -20.89
N ASP A 377 -39.57 37.64 -20.35
CA ASP A 377 -39.40 38.95 -19.65
C ASP A 377 -39.86 39.09 -18.18
N GLU A 378 -38.93 39.49 -17.27
CA GLU A 378 -38.85 40.81 -16.58
C GLU A 378 -38.02 40.82 -15.26
N ASN A 379 -37.07 41.77 -15.18
CA ASN A 379 -36.69 42.75 -14.10
C ASN A 379 -36.53 42.31 -12.62
N GLU A 380 -35.78 42.96 -11.74
CA GLU A 380 -34.65 43.90 -11.71
C GLU A 380 -34.15 43.89 -10.24
N ASN A 381 -32.83 43.96 -10.07
CA ASN A 381 -32.04 44.60 -8.99
C ASN A 381 -32.67 44.96 -7.61
N PHE A 382 -32.09 44.49 -6.48
CA PHE A 382 -31.64 45.35 -5.36
C PHE A 382 -30.84 44.60 -4.28
N SER A 383 -29.81 45.27 -3.76
CA SER A 383 -28.86 44.83 -2.75
C SER A 383 -29.46 44.56 -1.37
N GLN A 384 -29.01 43.51 -0.67
CA GLN A 384 -29.10 43.40 0.80
C GLN A 384 -28.00 42.50 1.40
N GLN A 385 -27.10 43.16 2.14
CA GLN A 385 -26.50 42.77 3.43
C GLN A 385 -26.02 41.33 3.66
N ILE A 386 -24.69 41.21 3.80
CA ILE A 386 -23.98 40.08 4.44
C ILE A 386 -24.30 40.10 5.95
N PRO A 387 -24.86 39.02 6.54
CA PRO A 387 -24.75 38.79 7.97
C PRO A 387 -23.41 38.12 8.26
N ALA A 388 -22.70 38.66 9.25
CA ALA A 388 -21.47 38.10 9.79
C ALA A 388 -21.62 36.59 10.08
N GLY A 389 -20.75 35.79 9.46
CA GLY A 389 -20.59 34.39 9.85
C GLY A 389 -20.06 34.29 11.29
N PRO A 390 -20.42 33.24 12.04
CA PRO A 390 -19.85 33.02 13.36
C PRO A 390 -18.34 32.81 13.22
N GLU A 391 -17.62 33.40 14.17
CA GLU A 391 -16.17 33.37 14.34
C GLU A 391 -15.57 32.01 13.98
N SER A 392 -14.51 32.06 13.18
CA SER A 392 -13.76 30.90 12.72
C SER A 392 -13.37 30.01 13.90
N THR A 393 -13.89 28.80 13.86
CA THR A 393 -13.54 27.65 14.69
C THR A 393 -12.06 27.31 14.53
N PHE A 394 -11.21 27.97 15.31
CA PHE A 394 -9.83 27.53 15.52
C PHE A 394 -9.83 26.34 16.49
N THR A 395 -9.98 25.15 15.93
CA THR A 395 -9.47 23.88 16.49
C THR A 395 -9.81 22.80 15.48
N GLU A 396 -8.92 22.58 14.50
CA GLU A 396 -9.08 21.42 13.61
C GLU A 396 -8.36 20.18 14.14
N ARG A 397 -7.34 20.30 15.03
CA ARG A 397 -6.59 19.15 15.58
C ARG A 397 -5.98 19.44 16.97
N LEU A 398 -6.05 18.48 17.89
CA LEU A 398 -5.28 18.40 19.14
C LEU A 398 -4.09 17.46 18.90
N ILE A 399 -2.87 17.89 19.23
CA ILE A 399 -1.66 17.08 19.07
C ILE A 399 -0.95 17.00 20.42
N VAL A 400 -0.74 15.77 20.90
CA VAL A 400 0.00 15.45 22.12
C VAL A 400 1.32 14.80 21.72
N SER A 401 2.41 15.34 22.24
CA SER A 401 3.78 14.90 21.97
C SER A 401 4.44 14.38 23.24
N GLY A 402 5.25 13.34 23.11
CA GLY A 402 6.03 12.76 24.20
C GLY A 402 7.32 12.14 23.67
N SER A 403 8.01 11.35 24.49
CA SER A 403 9.28 10.73 24.11
C SER A 403 9.07 9.41 23.36
N ASP A 404 9.50 9.33 22.09
CA ASP A 404 9.43 8.14 21.23
C ASP A 404 10.47 7.05 21.58
N GLN A 405 11.10 7.10 22.76
CA GLN A 405 12.17 6.19 23.19
C GLN A 405 11.89 5.59 24.57
N SER A 406 12.42 4.39 24.83
CA SER A 406 12.18 3.65 26.08
C SER A 406 13.09 4.20 27.15
N LEU A 407 12.53 4.64 28.27
CA LEU A 407 13.30 5.16 29.39
C LEU A 407 13.79 3.99 30.24
N SER A 408 15.12 3.78 30.29
CA SER A 408 15.73 2.82 31.20
C SER A 408 16.19 3.53 32.46
N VAL A 409 15.70 3.11 33.62
CA VAL A 409 16.01 3.74 34.92
C VAL A 409 16.37 2.67 35.95
N TYR A 410 17.34 2.96 36.82
CA TYR A 410 17.69 2.03 37.90
C TYR A 410 16.69 2.13 39.06
N VAL A 411 16.55 1.05 39.82
CA VAL A 411 15.72 1.04 41.02
C VAL A 411 16.21 2.11 42.00
N GLY A 412 15.32 2.97 42.47
CA GLY A 412 15.59 4.03 43.42
C GLY A 412 15.78 5.43 42.82
N GLU A 413 15.95 5.54 41.51
CA GLU A 413 16.08 6.84 40.81
C GLU A 413 14.72 7.47 40.49
N ASP A 414 14.72 8.77 40.18
CA ASP A 414 13.55 9.51 39.71
C ASP A 414 13.56 9.58 38.18
N VAL A 415 12.38 9.52 37.55
CA VAL A 415 12.24 9.57 36.10
C VAL A 415 11.15 10.56 35.70
N THR A 416 11.33 11.24 34.56
CA THR A 416 10.30 12.11 33.98
C THR A 416 9.74 11.48 32.71
N LEU A 417 8.42 11.36 32.66
CA LEU A 417 7.64 10.87 31.54
C LEU A 417 7.07 12.09 30.79
N ASN A 418 7.62 12.38 29.62
CA ASN A 418 7.27 13.59 28.87
C ASN A 418 5.86 13.52 28.25
N CYS A 419 5.08 14.59 28.43
CA CYS A 419 3.80 14.80 27.75
C CYS A 419 3.59 16.30 27.55
N SER A 420 3.51 16.75 26.31
CA SER A 420 3.39 18.17 25.95
C SER A 420 2.41 18.36 24.80
N VAL A 421 1.54 19.36 24.89
CA VAL A 421 0.44 19.62 23.95
C VAL A 421 0.77 20.83 23.09
N ASP A 422 0.56 20.73 21.77
CA ASP A 422 0.86 21.84 20.85
C ASP A 422 -0.06 23.06 21.07
N SER A 423 0.53 24.23 20.96
CA SER A 423 0.30 25.44 21.77
C SER A 423 -0.79 26.41 21.28
N HIS A 424 -1.79 25.91 20.56
CA HIS A 424 -2.91 26.76 20.08
C HIS A 424 -4.19 26.66 20.92
N ILE A 425 -4.20 25.80 21.94
CA ILE A 425 -5.35 25.60 22.85
C ILE A 425 -5.02 26.23 24.21
N PRO A 426 -5.78 27.25 24.68
CA PRO A 426 -5.57 27.83 25.99
C PRO A 426 -5.77 26.79 27.11
N PRO A 427 -5.01 26.86 28.22
CA PRO A 427 -5.06 25.85 29.30
C PRO A 427 -6.46 25.57 29.86
N GLU A 428 -7.33 26.57 29.84
CA GLU A 428 -8.72 26.49 30.29
C GLU A 428 -9.63 25.57 29.44
N HIS A 429 -9.16 25.09 28.29
CA HIS A 429 -9.88 24.16 27.42
C HIS A 429 -9.43 22.71 27.59
N PHE A 430 -8.45 22.41 28.46
CA PHE A 430 -8.09 21.04 28.81
C PHE A 430 -9.04 20.55 29.91
N GLU A 431 -9.99 19.69 29.53
CA GLU A 431 -11.00 19.15 30.44
C GLU A 431 -10.37 18.12 31.38
N GLU A 432 -9.56 17.21 30.82
CA GLU A 432 -8.93 16.12 31.55
C GLU A 432 -7.56 15.78 30.94
N VAL A 433 -6.54 15.62 31.79
CA VAL A 433 -5.27 14.97 31.45
C VAL A 433 -5.01 13.86 32.45
N SER A 434 -4.95 12.61 31.99
CA SER A 434 -4.73 11.45 32.84
C SER A 434 -3.52 10.62 32.43
N TRP A 435 -2.70 10.27 33.42
CA TRP A 435 -1.64 9.27 33.29
C TRP A 435 -2.12 7.92 33.80
N LYS A 436 -2.00 6.87 32.98
CA LYS A 436 -2.44 5.49 33.29
C LYS A 436 -1.36 4.47 32.91
N THR A 437 -1.40 3.27 33.49
CA THR A 437 -0.48 2.16 33.14
C THR A 437 -1.22 1.00 32.45
N ASP A 438 -0.54 0.24 31.57
CA ASP A 438 -1.11 -0.88 30.80
C ASP A 438 -1.33 -2.17 31.58
N LYS A 439 -0.79 -2.24 32.80
CA LYS A 439 -0.82 -3.46 33.60
C LYS A 439 -2.21 -3.84 34.10
N ASP A 440 -3.10 -2.86 34.28
CA ASP A 440 -4.56 -3.05 34.45
C ASP A 440 -5.32 -1.77 34.03
N GLU A 441 -6.44 -1.91 33.30
CA GLU A 441 -7.24 -0.80 32.74
C GLU A 441 -7.85 0.19 33.76
N HIS A 442 -7.67 -0.05 35.06
CA HIS A 442 -8.24 0.75 36.16
C HIS A 442 -7.19 1.52 36.98
N ILE A 443 -5.90 1.44 36.64
CA ILE A 443 -4.83 2.07 37.45
C ILE A 443 -4.53 3.47 36.94
N THR A 444 -5.04 4.47 37.67
CA THR A 444 -4.68 5.88 37.46
C THR A 444 -3.38 6.19 38.21
N VAL A 445 -2.40 6.71 37.48
CA VAL A 445 -1.10 7.12 38.02
C VAL A 445 -1.19 8.54 38.53
N LEU A 446 -1.71 9.49 37.76
CA LEU A 446 -2.01 10.85 38.22
C LEU A 446 -3.05 11.51 37.30
N LEU A 447 -3.95 12.31 37.86
CA LEU A 447 -5.04 12.98 37.14
C LEU A 447 -4.93 14.50 37.30
N TYR A 448 -5.11 15.21 36.20
CA TYR A 448 -5.36 16.64 36.15
C TYR A 448 -6.73 16.87 35.51
N GLU A 449 -7.64 17.52 36.21
CA GLU A 449 -9.02 17.75 35.74
C GLU A 449 -9.52 19.08 36.30
N SER A 450 -10.28 19.83 35.49
CA SER A 450 -10.86 21.11 35.91
C SER A 450 -9.82 22.10 36.45
N ASN A 451 -8.67 22.20 35.77
CA ASN A 451 -7.53 23.04 36.14
C ASN A 451 -6.85 22.73 37.49
N LYS A 452 -7.04 21.51 38.03
CA LYS A 452 -6.43 21.08 39.30
C LYS A 452 -5.81 19.69 39.17
N ILE A 453 -4.74 19.46 39.94
CA ILE A 453 -4.11 18.14 40.08
C ILE A 453 -4.82 17.40 41.21
N HIS A 454 -5.19 16.14 40.97
CA HIS A 454 -5.87 15.26 41.94
C HIS A 454 -4.96 14.07 42.32
N PRO A 455 -4.03 14.26 43.27
CA PRO A 455 -3.12 13.19 43.71
C PRO A 455 -3.83 12.06 44.47
N ASP A 456 -4.99 12.34 45.07
CA ASP A 456 -5.79 11.32 45.78
C ASP A 456 -6.43 10.29 44.83
N SER A 457 -6.58 10.66 43.56
CA SER A 457 -7.06 9.77 42.50
C SER A 457 -6.00 8.77 42.03
N SER A 458 -4.74 8.94 42.46
CA SER A 458 -3.67 7.99 42.19
C SER A 458 -3.85 6.69 42.97
N ASP A 459 -3.59 5.57 42.30
CA ASP A 459 -3.48 4.24 42.91
C ASP A 459 -2.42 4.26 44.04
N GLU A 460 -2.64 3.46 45.09
CA GLU A 460 -1.81 3.42 46.29
C GLU A 460 -0.32 3.19 45.99
N ARG A 461 0.00 2.52 44.87
CA ARG A 461 1.39 2.29 44.44
C ARG A 461 2.11 3.57 44.02
N TYR A 462 1.40 4.56 43.51
CA TYR A 462 1.97 5.80 42.94
C TYR A 462 1.77 7.01 43.84
N ARG A 463 0.85 6.92 44.81
CA ARG A 463 0.60 7.97 45.80
C ARG A 463 1.91 8.42 46.46
N ASP A 464 2.08 9.73 46.60
CA ASP A 464 3.27 10.42 47.12
C ASP A 464 4.59 10.18 46.36
N ARG A 465 4.53 9.56 45.17
CA ARG A 465 5.67 9.33 44.29
C ARG A 465 5.54 10.01 42.94
N VAL A 466 4.42 10.66 42.65
CA VAL A 466 4.17 11.25 41.34
C VAL A 466 3.76 12.72 41.44
N GLU A 467 4.26 13.55 40.54
CA GLU A 467 3.89 14.97 40.46
C GLU A 467 3.96 15.48 39.00
N PHE A 468 3.12 16.46 38.68
CA PHE A 468 3.26 17.25 37.45
C PHE A 468 4.21 18.43 37.67
N PHE A 469 4.75 18.96 36.57
CA PHE A 469 5.47 20.24 36.57
C PHE A 469 4.45 21.39 36.55
N SER A 470 3.84 21.69 37.70
CA SER A 470 2.74 22.64 37.82
C SER A 470 3.02 24.01 37.18
N ASP A 471 4.26 24.49 37.26
CA ASP A 471 4.68 25.77 36.68
C ASP A 471 4.76 25.75 35.15
N GLU A 472 4.69 24.60 34.49
CA GLU A 472 4.79 24.47 33.03
C GLU A 472 3.47 24.03 32.37
N ILE A 473 2.45 23.68 33.16
CA ILE A 473 1.12 23.27 32.68
C ILE A 473 0.48 24.35 31.80
N HIS A 474 0.63 25.63 32.17
CA HIS A 474 0.09 26.75 31.39
C HIS A 474 0.73 26.89 29.99
N ARG A 475 1.85 26.20 29.73
CA ARG A 475 2.53 26.13 28.43
C ARG A 475 2.23 24.84 27.68
N GLY A 476 1.25 24.07 28.16
CA GLY A 476 0.88 22.77 27.59
C GLY A 476 1.77 21.62 28.04
N ASN A 477 2.64 21.79 29.05
CA ASN A 477 3.47 20.70 29.56
C ASN A 477 2.77 19.94 30.70
N PHE A 478 2.35 18.72 30.41
CA PHE A 478 1.73 17.78 31.34
C PHE A 478 2.62 16.56 31.64
N SER A 479 3.94 16.75 31.60
CA SER A 479 4.91 15.70 31.92
C SER A 479 4.78 15.24 33.37
N LEU A 480 4.94 13.93 33.61
CA LEU A 480 4.85 13.31 34.92
C LEU A 480 6.23 12.98 35.47
N ARG A 481 6.56 13.41 36.68
CA ARG A 481 7.74 12.92 37.39
C ARG A 481 7.36 11.79 38.33
N LEU A 482 7.94 10.61 38.15
CA LEU A 482 7.83 9.46 39.05
C LEU A 482 9.10 9.32 39.89
N LYS A 483 8.97 9.38 41.22
CA LYS A 483 10.05 9.36 42.19
C LYS A 483 10.30 7.96 42.73
N ARG A 484 11.57 7.63 42.99
CA ARG A 484 12.01 6.37 43.60
C ARG A 484 11.44 5.14 42.89
N VAL A 485 11.83 4.94 41.64
CA VAL A 485 11.33 3.88 40.76
C VAL A 485 11.62 2.48 41.36
N ARG A 486 10.63 1.58 41.29
CA ARG A 486 10.70 0.20 41.80
C ARG A 486 10.73 -0.83 40.66
N THR A 487 11.05 -2.08 40.99
CA THR A 487 11.04 -3.19 40.02
C THR A 487 9.65 -3.45 39.44
N GLU A 488 8.60 -3.27 40.25
CA GLU A 488 7.22 -3.37 39.80
C GLU A 488 6.77 -2.21 38.89
N ASP A 489 7.46 -1.07 38.90
CA ASP A 489 7.08 0.12 38.12
C ASP A 489 7.42 -0.04 36.62
N LYS A 490 8.21 -1.07 36.23
CA LYS A 490 8.54 -1.37 34.83
C LYS A 490 7.29 -1.65 34.02
N GLY A 491 6.95 -0.86 33.02
CA GLY A 491 5.73 -1.07 32.23
C GLY A 491 5.46 0.08 31.27
N LEU A 492 4.27 0.06 30.68
CA LEU A 492 3.80 1.12 29.79
C LEU A 492 3.06 2.17 30.60
N TYR A 493 3.32 3.44 30.31
CA TYR A 493 2.61 4.60 30.86
C TYR A 493 2.05 5.41 29.70
N MET A 494 0.78 5.80 29.79
CA MET A 494 0.07 6.56 28.76
C MET A 494 -0.47 7.85 29.35
N CYS A 495 -0.12 8.98 28.73
CA CYS A 495 -0.69 10.30 28.97
C CYS A 495 -1.83 10.52 27.99
N HIS A 496 -3.05 10.70 28.49
CA HIS A 496 -4.22 10.95 27.67
C HIS A 496 -4.74 12.37 27.94
N VAL A 497 -4.91 13.18 26.89
CA VAL A 497 -5.38 14.57 26.99
C VAL A 497 -6.72 14.70 26.28
N PHE A 498 -7.70 15.26 26.97
CA PHE A 498 -9.02 15.59 26.45
C PHE A 498 -9.23 17.10 26.44
N ALA A 499 -9.63 17.64 25.29
CA ALA A 499 -9.98 19.05 25.11
C ALA A 499 -11.23 19.17 24.24
N GLY A 500 -12.40 19.34 24.87
CA GLY A 500 -13.69 19.38 24.20
C GLY A 500 -13.98 18.07 23.43
N ARG A 501 -14.13 18.18 22.10
CA ARG A 501 -14.37 17.01 21.21
C ARG A 501 -13.10 16.31 20.73
N PHE A 502 -11.93 16.80 21.13
CA PHE A 502 -10.64 16.29 20.66
C PHE A 502 -9.94 15.53 21.78
N SER A 503 -9.30 14.44 21.40
CA SER A 503 -8.46 13.65 22.30
C SER A 503 -7.23 13.17 21.54
N ASP A 504 -6.08 13.26 22.19
CA ASP A 504 -4.84 12.66 21.69
C ASP A 504 -4.02 12.13 22.88
N ASN A 505 -3.03 11.28 22.60
CA ASN A 505 -2.24 10.65 23.65
C ASN A 505 -0.79 10.45 23.24
N THR A 506 0.06 10.28 24.25
CA THR A 506 1.44 9.84 24.07
C THR A 506 1.77 8.79 25.10
N THR A 507 2.74 7.94 24.80
CA THR A 507 3.07 6.83 25.67
C THR A 507 4.56 6.60 25.82
N ILE A 508 4.92 6.02 26.95
CA ILE A 508 6.31 5.85 27.34
C ILE A 508 6.48 4.48 27.98
N VAL A 509 7.48 3.73 27.53
CA VAL A 509 7.88 2.44 28.13
C VAL A 509 8.98 2.67 29.14
N LEU A 510 8.73 2.35 30.41
CA LEU A 510 9.73 2.35 31.47
C LEU A 510 10.37 0.96 31.61
N GLN A 511 11.67 0.83 31.39
CA GLN A 511 12.42 -0.42 31.42
C GLN A 511 13.49 -0.43 32.54
N GLN A 512 13.93 -1.63 32.91
CA GLN A 512 15.07 -1.84 33.80
C GLN A 512 16.21 -2.53 33.04
N PRO A 513 17.47 -2.07 33.19
CA PRO A 513 18.64 -2.73 32.60
C PRO A 513 18.84 -4.15 33.17
N GLY A 514 19.04 -5.16 32.32
CA GLY A 514 19.07 -6.58 32.71
C GLY A 514 20.38 -7.07 33.36
N GLU A 515 20.25 -7.86 34.44
CA GLU A 515 21.32 -8.68 35.03
C GLU A 515 21.68 -9.85 34.11
N PHE A 516 22.97 -10.00 33.78
CA PHE A 516 23.47 -11.09 32.95
C PHE A 516 23.58 -12.40 33.74
N LYS A 517 22.91 -13.48 33.28
CA LYS A 517 23.21 -14.86 33.72
C LYS A 517 24.19 -15.50 32.74
N VAL A 518 25.41 -15.72 33.23
CA VAL A 518 26.45 -16.53 32.59
C VAL A 518 26.03 -18.00 32.64
N ILE A 519 26.06 -18.69 31.51
CA ILE A 519 26.20 -20.16 31.45
C ILE A 519 27.38 -20.46 30.55
#